data_AF-A0A6M4FV27-F1
#
_entry.id   AF-A0A6M4FV27-F1
#
_cell.length_a   1.000
_cell.length_b   1.000
_cell.length_c   1.000
_cell.angle_alpha   90.00
_cell.angle_beta   90.00
_cell.angle_gamma   90.00
#
_symmetry.space_group_name_H-M   'P 1'
#
loop_
_entity.id
_entity.type
_entity.pdbx_description
1 polymer ?
#
loop_
_entity_poly.entity_id
_entity_poly.type
_entity_poly.pdbx_seq_one_letter_code
_entity_poly.pdbx_strand_id
1 'polypeptide(L)'
;MMTEEQIEKKVDIHWRGKVDNDILPKIVEVWLYLQSNLADLSRDSELEGSVEWWFQHIMRGPIINIAGHDVDLTEQLIEESANDAAAFEAAKKVSASMIENGQQLTPALAGFVVTVLRDNPERPKSGHGTRSLTDLRNERLAFAVWMLRRAGVSPTRKVGSEDVSGCDIVADVFYYIVASDDKGLIRQPKGGSFSEKTMYDIWVKNSRVKAQKTTMGVYLDL
;
A
#
# COMPACT_ATOMS: atom_id res chain seq x y z
N MET A 1 -17.23 -7.64 -12.43
CA MET A 1 -17.36 -6.70 -11.28
C MET A 1 -18.81 -6.60 -10.87
N MET A 2 -19.09 -6.59 -9.56
CA MET A 2 -20.45 -6.48 -9.02
C MET A 2 -20.92 -5.01 -9.02
N THR A 3 -22.21 -4.80 -9.21
CA THR A 3 -22.86 -3.49 -9.00
C THR A 3 -23.00 -3.20 -7.51
N GLU A 4 -23.19 -1.93 -7.15
CA GLU A 4 -23.40 -1.50 -5.77
C GLU A 4 -24.61 -2.21 -5.12
N GLU A 5 -25.75 -2.29 -5.80
CA GLU A 5 -26.95 -2.99 -5.30
C GLU A 5 -26.67 -4.48 -5.02
N GLN A 6 -25.89 -5.15 -5.89
CA GLN A 6 -25.48 -6.53 -5.65
C GLN A 6 -24.55 -6.67 -4.45
N ILE A 7 -23.66 -5.70 -4.23
CA ILE A 7 -22.76 -5.64 -3.08
C ILE A 7 -23.56 -5.42 -1.81
N GLU A 8 -24.45 -4.42 -1.77
CA GLU A 8 -25.32 -4.13 -0.62
C GLU A 8 -26.10 -5.37 -0.19
N LYS A 9 -26.77 -6.05 -1.14
CA LYS A 9 -27.51 -7.28 -0.85
C LYS A 9 -26.62 -8.37 -0.27
N LYS A 10 -25.39 -8.52 -0.79
CA LYS A 10 -24.46 -9.53 -0.29
C LYS A 10 -23.91 -9.18 1.08
N VAL A 11 -23.62 -7.90 1.31
CA VAL A 11 -23.19 -7.37 2.59
C VAL A 11 -24.25 -7.64 3.65
N ASP A 12 -25.50 -7.36 3.29
CA ASP A 12 -26.63 -7.61 4.17
C ASP A 12 -26.78 -9.10 4.52
N ILE A 13 -26.73 -10.00 3.54
CA ILE A 13 -26.90 -11.44 3.78
C ILE A 13 -25.78 -12.02 4.63
N HIS A 14 -24.52 -11.62 4.38
CA HIS A 14 -23.36 -12.30 4.97
C HIS A 14 -22.93 -11.72 6.33
N TRP A 15 -23.13 -10.42 6.58
CA TRP A 15 -22.65 -9.75 7.79
C TRP A 15 -23.76 -9.30 8.74
N ARG A 16 -25.04 -9.29 8.34
CA ARG A 16 -26.14 -8.98 9.25
C ARG A 16 -26.17 -9.96 10.42
N GLY A 17 -26.23 -9.42 11.64
CA GLY A 17 -26.19 -10.19 12.89
C GLY A 17 -24.80 -10.66 13.31
N LYS A 18 -23.75 -10.41 12.51
CA LYS A 18 -22.34 -10.65 12.87
C LYS A 18 -21.59 -9.38 13.24
N VAL A 19 -22.06 -8.24 12.72
CA VAL A 19 -21.57 -6.89 13.04
C VAL A 19 -22.77 -5.99 13.33
N ASP A 20 -22.51 -4.85 13.96
CA ASP A 20 -23.53 -3.83 14.18
C ASP A 20 -24.06 -3.29 12.84
N ASN A 21 -25.37 -3.02 12.76
CA ASN A 21 -26.03 -2.65 11.50
C ASN A 21 -25.51 -1.32 10.91
N ASP A 22 -25.00 -0.43 11.75
CA ASP A 22 -24.36 0.83 11.35
C ASP A 22 -23.01 0.61 10.64
N ILE A 23 -22.40 -0.57 10.77
CA ILE A 23 -21.17 -0.94 10.09
C ILE A 23 -21.42 -1.42 8.65
N LEU A 24 -22.61 -1.96 8.34
CA LEU A 24 -22.91 -2.53 7.02
C LEU A 24 -22.63 -1.56 5.84
N PRO A 25 -23.05 -0.27 5.90
CA PRO A 25 -22.71 0.69 4.84
C PRO A 25 -21.20 0.89 4.67
N LYS A 26 -20.43 0.81 5.76
CA LYS A 26 -18.96 0.94 5.69
C LYS A 26 -18.31 -0.29 5.03
N ILE A 27 -18.88 -1.49 5.21
CA ILE A 27 -18.42 -2.70 4.51
C ILE A 27 -18.66 -2.56 2.99
N VAL A 28 -19.81 -2.00 2.58
CA VAL A 28 -20.09 -1.70 1.16
C VAL A 28 -19.06 -0.72 0.60
N GLU A 29 -18.76 0.37 1.32
CA GLU A 29 -17.74 1.36 0.94
C GLU A 29 -16.36 0.72 0.76
N VAL A 30 -15.94 -0.14 1.69
CA VAL A 30 -14.69 -0.90 1.60
C VAL A 30 -14.67 -1.82 0.38
N TRP A 31 -15.78 -2.51 0.09
CA TRP A 31 -15.88 -3.36 -1.08
C TRP A 31 -15.72 -2.56 -2.37
N LEU A 32 -16.46 -1.47 -2.53
CA LEU A 32 -16.37 -0.61 -3.71
C LEU A 32 -14.96 -0.04 -3.89
N TYR A 33 -14.32 0.39 -2.80
CA TYR A 33 -12.93 0.84 -2.80
C TYR A 33 -11.99 -0.26 -3.30
N LEU A 34 -12.06 -1.46 -2.73
CA LEU A 34 -11.20 -2.58 -3.12
C LEU A 34 -11.47 -3.03 -4.55
N GLN A 35 -12.73 -3.14 -4.98
CA GLN A 35 -13.07 -3.52 -6.35
C GLN A 35 -12.46 -2.54 -7.36
N SER A 36 -12.51 -1.24 -7.07
CA SER A 36 -11.95 -0.20 -7.95
C SER A 36 -10.42 -0.19 -7.94
N ASN A 37 -9.80 -0.33 -6.76
CA ASN A 37 -8.34 -0.16 -6.61
C ASN A 37 -7.55 -1.45 -6.86
N LEU A 38 -8.18 -2.62 -6.79
CA LEU A 38 -7.51 -3.90 -7.08
C LEU A 38 -7.57 -4.27 -8.56
N ALA A 39 -8.62 -3.85 -9.28
CA ALA A 39 -8.75 -4.08 -10.71
C ALA A 39 -7.71 -3.30 -11.54
N ASP A 40 -7.18 -2.21 -11.00
CA ASP A 40 -6.20 -1.33 -11.65
C ASP A 40 -4.74 -1.61 -11.23
N LEU A 41 -4.47 -2.73 -10.54
CA LEU A 41 -3.12 -3.14 -10.16
C LEU A 41 -2.36 -3.76 -11.36
N SER A 42 -2.07 -2.93 -12.36
CA SER A 42 -1.08 -3.25 -13.39
C SER A 42 0.34 -3.14 -12.80
N ARG A 43 1.32 -3.76 -13.47
CA ARG A 43 2.75 -3.60 -13.12
C ARG A 43 3.18 -2.13 -13.15
N ASP A 44 2.61 -1.34 -14.05
CA ASP A 44 2.93 0.07 -14.20
C ASP A 44 2.32 0.92 -13.07
N SER A 45 1.10 0.61 -12.65
CA SER A 45 0.42 1.28 -11.52
C SER A 45 1.18 1.07 -10.20
N GLU A 46 1.80 -0.09 -10.02
CA GLU A 46 2.61 -0.41 -8.84
C GLU A 46 3.96 0.31 -8.84
N LEU A 47 4.59 0.36 -10.01
CA LEU A 47 5.80 1.14 -10.23
C LEU A 47 5.54 2.61 -9.93
N GLU A 48 4.48 3.17 -10.49
CA GLU A 48 4.08 4.56 -10.28
C GLU A 48 3.75 4.85 -8.82
N GLY A 49 2.98 3.99 -8.16
CA GLY A 49 2.73 4.14 -6.74
C GLY A 49 4.00 4.04 -5.89
N SER A 50 5.01 3.30 -6.33
CA SER A 50 6.27 3.12 -5.59
C SER A 50 7.17 4.32 -5.78
N VAL A 51 7.17 4.85 -7.01
CA VAL A 51 7.78 6.13 -7.36
C VAL A 51 7.17 7.25 -6.51
N GLU A 52 5.84 7.28 -6.41
CA GLU A 52 5.12 8.30 -5.64
C GLU A 52 5.40 8.19 -4.14
N TRP A 53 5.52 6.97 -3.59
CA TRP A 53 5.92 6.79 -2.19
C TRP A 53 7.28 7.44 -1.91
N TRP A 54 8.30 7.12 -2.72
CA TRP A 54 9.63 7.73 -2.60
C TRP A 54 9.58 9.24 -2.75
N PHE A 55 8.86 9.72 -3.77
CA PHE A 55 8.71 11.14 -4.03
C PHE A 55 8.10 11.89 -2.84
N GLN A 56 7.03 11.38 -2.24
CA GLN A 56 6.39 12.00 -1.09
C GLN A 56 7.29 11.99 0.16
N HIS A 57 8.03 10.91 0.41
CA HIS A 57 8.88 10.80 1.60
C HIS A 57 10.14 11.67 1.51
N ILE A 58 10.61 11.96 0.29
CA ILE A 58 11.78 12.82 0.08
C ILE A 58 11.37 14.29 -0.06
N MET A 59 10.28 14.60 -0.77
CA MET A 59 9.90 15.97 -1.09
C MET A 59 8.98 16.62 -0.06
N ARG A 60 8.21 15.85 0.74
CA ARG A 60 7.17 16.42 1.62
C ARG A 60 7.46 16.38 3.13
N GLY A 61 8.63 15.96 3.59
CA GLY A 61 9.04 16.32 4.96
C GLY A 61 10.28 15.62 5.49
N PRO A 62 10.92 16.21 6.53
CA PRO A 62 11.93 15.51 7.30
C PRO A 62 11.26 14.33 8.02
N ILE A 63 11.80 13.11 7.83
CA ILE A 63 11.54 12.06 8.81
C ILE A 63 12.33 12.45 10.06
N ILE A 64 11.63 13.08 11.01
CA ILE A 64 12.15 13.22 12.36
C ILE A 64 12.24 11.79 12.92
N ASN A 65 13.44 11.21 12.92
CA ASN A 65 13.72 10.03 13.73
C ASN A 65 13.31 10.36 15.17
N ILE A 66 12.85 9.38 15.96
CA ILE A 66 12.59 9.52 17.40
C ILE A 66 13.80 10.14 18.15
N ALA A 67 14.99 10.11 17.54
CA ALA A 67 16.21 10.79 17.99
C ALA A 67 16.39 12.28 17.57
N GLY A 68 15.47 12.90 16.84
CA GLY A 68 15.51 14.34 16.49
C GLY A 68 16.50 14.73 15.39
N HIS A 69 16.96 13.79 14.56
CA HIS A 69 17.84 14.07 13.42
C HIS A 69 17.05 14.10 12.11
N ASP A 70 17.32 15.12 11.28
CA ASP A 70 16.90 15.13 9.88
C ASP A 70 17.58 13.96 9.15
N VAL A 71 16.79 13.03 8.64
CA VAL A 71 17.29 11.94 7.80
C VAL A 71 17.19 12.40 6.34
N ASP A 72 18.33 12.70 5.73
CA ASP A 72 18.42 12.88 4.28
C ASP A 72 18.28 11.51 3.60
N LEU A 73 17.08 11.22 3.10
CA LEU A 73 16.76 9.98 2.41
C LEU A 73 17.30 9.93 0.97
N THR A 74 17.92 11.01 0.47
CA THR A 74 18.41 11.03 -0.91
C THR A 74 19.58 10.07 -1.11
N GLU A 75 20.44 9.86 -0.12
CA GLU A 75 21.50 8.85 -0.19
C GLU A 75 20.92 7.42 -0.26
N GLN A 76 19.93 7.12 0.59
CA GLN A 76 19.25 5.82 0.59
C GLN A 76 18.53 5.57 -0.75
N LEU A 77 17.84 6.59 -1.29
CA LEU A 77 17.18 6.49 -2.59
C LEU A 77 18.19 6.16 -3.69
N ILE A 78 19.36 6.81 -3.71
CA ILE A 78 20.38 6.56 -4.71
C ILE A 78 20.99 5.16 -4.53
N GLU A 79 21.23 4.70 -3.31
CA GLU A 79 21.68 3.33 -3.05
C GLU A 79 20.67 2.30 -3.56
N GLU A 80 19.39 2.50 -3.28
CA GLU A 80 18.32 1.60 -3.74
C GLU A 80 18.13 1.67 -5.26
N SER A 81 18.36 2.84 -5.88
CA SER A 81 18.21 3.04 -7.32
C SER A 81 19.10 2.14 -8.18
N ALA A 82 20.22 1.67 -7.64
CA ALA A 82 21.12 0.76 -8.35
C ALA A 82 20.50 -0.63 -8.57
N ASN A 83 19.54 -1.03 -7.73
CA ASN A 83 19.00 -2.39 -7.69
C ASN A 83 17.47 -2.44 -7.86
N ASP A 84 16.78 -1.31 -7.67
CA ASP A 84 15.33 -1.20 -7.72
C ASP A 84 14.87 -0.23 -8.82
N ALA A 85 14.06 -0.76 -9.74
CA ALA A 85 13.54 -0.02 -10.89
C ALA A 85 12.58 1.12 -10.51
N ALA A 86 11.90 1.04 -9.37
CA ALA A 86 11.05 2.10 -8.84
C ALA A 86 11.86 3.18 -8.13
N ALA A 87 12.88 2.80 -7.35
CA ALA A 87 13.81 3.77 -6.75
C ALA A 87 14.57 4.53 -7.85
N PHE A 88 14.93 3.87 -8.94
CA PHE A 88 15.55 4.50 -10.11
C PHE A 88 14.63 5.55 -10.77
N GLU A 89 13.36 5.21 -11.05
CA GLU A 89 12.41 6.17 -11.61
C GLU A 89 12.03 7.27 -10.60
N ALA A 90 11.98 6.96 -9.31
CA ALA A 90 11.78 7.94 -8.25
C ALA A 90 12.93 8.94 -8.16
N ALA A 91 14.17 8.47 -8.25
CA ALA A 91 15.34 9.34 -8.26
C ALA A 91 15.30 10.31 -9.45
N LYS A 92 14.92 9.84 -10.64
CA LYS A 92 14.68 10.72 -11.80
C LYS A 92 13.60 11.77 -11.52
N LYS A 93 12.45 11.36 -10.98
CA LYS A 93 11.32 12.26 -10.68
C LYS A 93 11.67 13.29 -9.60
N VAL A 94 12.34 12.87 -8.52
CA VAL A 94 12.83 13.75 -7.46
C VAL A 94 13.85 14.74 -8.00
N SER A 95 14.86 14.27 -8.74
CA SER A 95 15.87 15.15 -9.34
C SER A 95 15.24 16.17 -10.29
N ALA A 96 14.32 15.74 -11.16
CA ALA A 96 13.61 16.65 -12.07
C ALA A 96 12.84 17.72 -11.29
N SER A 97 12.07 17.32 -10.28
CA SER A 97 11.28 18.26 -9.48
C SER A 97 12.14 19.26 -8.70
N MET A 98 13.28 18.84 -8.15
CA MET A 98 14.21 19.75 -7.48
C MET A 98 14.78 20.78 -8.46
N ILE A 99 15.21 20.34 -9.66
CA ILE A 99 15.71 21.24 -10.71
C ILE A 99 14.63 22.23 -11.15
N GLU A 100 13.41 21.74 -11.44
CA GLU A 100 12.27 22.56 -11.86
C GLU A 100 11.89 23.62 -10.83
N ASN A 101 12.01 23.31 -9.54
CA ASN A 101 11.75 24.22 -8.44
C ASN A 101 12.96 25.10 -8.05
N GLY A 102 14.07 25.04 -8.81
CA GLY A 102 15.27 25.82 -8.54
C GLY A 102 16.04 25.40 -7.28
N GLN A 103 15.77 24.21 -6.75
CA GLN A 103 16.47 23.64 -5.61
C GLN A 103 17.80 23.00 -6.04
N GLN A 104 18.83 23.11 -5.19
CA GLN A 104 20.10 22.42 -5.44
C GLN A 104 19.95 20.92 -5.20
N LEU A 105 20.45 20.11 -6.14
CA LEU A 105 20.57 18.67 -5.95
C LEU A 105 21.62 18.35 -4.88
N THR A 106 21.38 17.31 -4.09
CA THR A 106 22.42 16.74 -3.24
C THR A 106 23.55 16.15 -4.09
N PRO A 107 24.79 16.04 -3.59
CA PRO A 107 25.89 15.45 -4.35
C PRO A 107 25.58 14.06 -4.92
N ALA A 108 24.84 13.23 -4.15
CA ALA A 108 24.40 11.91 -4.57
C ALA A 108 23.43 11.98 -5.79
N LEU A 109 22.40 12.84 -5.71
CA LEU A 109 21.46 13.04 -6.82
C LEU A 109 22.12 13.67 -8.05
N ALA A 110 23.06 14.60 -7.85
CA ALA A 110 23.82 15.20 -8.94
C ALA A 110 24.67 14.15 -9.68
N GLY A 111 25.36 13.28 -8.93
CA GLY A 111 26.11 12.15 -9.50
C GLY A 111 25.20 11.20 -10.28
N PHE A 112 24.04 10.84 -9.72
CA PHE A 112 23.04 10.02 -10.39
C PHE A 112 22.55 10.65 -11.70
N VAL A 113 22.16 11.93 -11.70
CA VAL A 113 21.69 12.65 -12.89
C VAL A 113 22.77 12.67 -13.98
N VAL A 114 24.04 12.91 -13.62
CA VAL A 114 25.15 12.88 -14.58
C VAL A 114 25.28 11.50 -15.21
N THR A 115 25.24 10.42 -14.42
CA THR A 115 25.29 9.04 -14.92
C THR A 115 24.12 8.76 -15.86
N VAL A 116 22.90 9.16 -15.50
CA VAL A 116 21.70 8.96 -16.34
C VAL A 116 21.82 9.70 -17.68
N LEU A 117 22.29 10.95 -17.66
CA LEU A 117 22.40 11.78 -18.86
C LEU A 117 23.55 11.39 -19.78
N ARG A 118 24.66 10.85 -19.24
CA ARG A 118 25.84 10.49 -20.03
C ARG A 118 25.78 9.08 -20.59
N ASP A 119 25.48 8.11 -19.73
CA ASP A 119 25.73 6.70 -20.04
C ASP A 119 24.45 5.94 -20.38
N ASN A 120 23.28 6.61 -20.26
CA ASN A 120 21.95 6.03 -20.40
C ASN A 120 21.89 4.60 -19.79
N PRO A 121 22.29 4.44 -18.52
CA PRO A 121 22.46 3.15 -17.90
C PRO A 121 21.18 2.35 -18.07
N GLU A 122 21.30 1.08 -18.50
CA GLU A 122 20.15 0.20 -18.59
C GLU A 122 19.43 0.21 -17.24
N ARG A 123 18.15 0.58 -17.29
CA ARG A 123 17.26 0.53 -16.14
C ARG A 123 17.47 -0.81 -15.42
N PRO A 124 17.79 -0.83 -14.12
CA PRO A 124 18.04 -2.08 -13.43
C PRO A 124 16.83 -2.99 -13.63
N LYS A 125 17.10 -4.21 -14.11
CA LYS A 125 16.05 -5.24 -14.22
C LYS A 125 15.51 -5.42 -12.81
N SER A 126 14.19 -5.30 -12.63
CA SER A 126 13.50 -5.39 -11.35
C SER A 126 14.10 -6.49 -10.46
N GLY A 127 15.04 -6.11 -9.59
CA GLY A 127 15.80 -7.00 -8.74
C GLY A 127 15.01 -7.37 -7.50
N HIS A 128 15.44 -8.45 -6.82
CA HIS A 128 14.93 -8.86 -5.51
C HIS A 128 15.08 -7.71 -4.50
N GLY A 129 14.02 -6.92 -4.34
CA GLY A 129 14.04 -5.62 -3.68
C GLY A 129 12.89 -4.73 -4.16
N THR A 130 12.43 -4.99 -5.39
CA THR A 130 11.16 -4.48 -5.95
C THR A 130 10.10 -4.48 -4.87
N ARG A 131 9.40 -3.34 -4.73
CA ARG A 131 8.02 -3.32 -4.23
C ARG A 131 7.32 -4.48 -4.91
N SER A 132 7.14 -5.55 -4.15
CA SER A 132 6.59 -6.77 -4.70
C SER A 132 5.18 -6.41 -5.14
N LEU A 133 4.63 -7.08 -6.16
CA LEU A 133 3.22 -6.86 -6.55
C LEU A 133 2.24 -7.07 -5.38
N THR A 134 2.72 -7.70 -4.31
CA THR A 134 2.05 -7.82 -3.04
C THR A 134 2.02 -6.53 -2.22
N ASP A 135 2.96 -5.59 -2.31
CA ASP A 135 3.06 -4.44 -1.40
C ASP A 135 2.01 -3.36 -1.65
N LEU A 136 1.78 -2.88 -2.88
CA LEU A 136 0.72 -1.88 -3.12
C LEU A 136 -0.65 -2.49 -2.83
N ARG A 137 -0.90 -3.72 -3.25
CA ARG A 137 -2.11 -4.47 -2.87
C ARG A 137 -2.26 -4.55 -1.35
N ASN A 138 -1.20 -4.94 -0.64
CA ASN A 138 -1.21 -5.06 0.83
C ASN A 138 -1.50 -3.72 1.49
N GLU A 139 -1.00 -2.61 0.94
CA GLU A 139 -1.33 -1.26 1.41
C GLU A 139 -2.80 -0.89 1.14
N ARG A 140 -3.34 -1.22 -0.04
CA ARG A 140 -4.78 -1.03 -0.32
C ARG A 140 -5.65 -1.85 0.64
N LEU A 141 -5.25 -3.09 0.91
CA LEU A 141 -5.91 -3.96 1.89
C LEU A 141 -5.78 -3.42 3.32
N ALA A 142 -4.61 -2.91 3.71
CA ALA A 142 -4.42 -2.28 5.01
C ALA A 142 -5.24 -1.00 5.14
N PHE A 143 -5.33 -0.19 4.09
CA PHE A 143 -6.18 1.00 4.08
C PHE A 143 -7.66 0.66 4.27
N ALA A 144 -8.14 -0.43 3.64
CA ALA A 144 -9.49 -0.93 3.87
C ALA A 144 -9.73 -1.31 5.35
N VAL A 145 -8.76 -1.95 6.01
CA VAL A 145 -8.84 -2.21 7.46
C VAL A 145 -8.88 -0.91 8.27
N TRP A 146 -8.11 0.10 7.87
CA TRP A 146 -8.13 1.42 8.51
C TRP A 146 -9.49 2.13 8.36
N MET A 147 -10.15 2.01 7.20
CA MET A 147 -11.50 2.56 6.99
C MET A 147 -12.51 1.97 7.98
N LEU A 148 -12.43 0.66 8.24
CA LEU A 148 -13.26 -0.03 9.23
C LEU A 148 -12.91 0.40 10.67
N ARG A 149 -11.62 0.60 10.98
CA ARG A 149 -11.18 1.15 12.28
C ARG A 149 -11.80 2.51 12.56
N ARG A 150 -11.86 3.39 11.56
CA ARG A 150 -12.49 4.71 11.70
C ARG A 150 -13.99 4.65 11.92
N ALA A 151 -14.64 3.55 11.55
CA ALA A 151 -16.04 3.29 11.83
C ALA A 151 -16.26 2.56 13.16
N GLY A 152 -15.21 2.32 13.96
CA GLY A 152 -15.31 1.68 15.28
C GLY A 152 -15.03 0.18 15.29
N VAL A 153 -14.74 -0.44 14.14
CA VAL A 153 -14.41 -1.87 14.07
C VAL A 153 -12.95 -2.10 14.49
N SER A 154 -12.72 -3.01 15.44
CA SER A 154 -11.35 -3.34 15.84
C SER A 154 -10.57 -3.98 14.67
N PRO A 155 -9.34 -3.54 14.35
CA PRO A 155 -8.59 -4.08 13.21
C PRO A 155 -8.33 -5.58 13.30
N THR A 156 -8.08 -6.09 14.50
CA THR A 156 -7.76 -7.50 14.79
C THR A 156 -8.68 -8.02 15.89
N ARG A 157 -8.93 -9.33 15.90
CA ARG A 157 -9.71 -9.96 16.98
C ARG A 157 -9.02 -9.78 18.33
N LYS A 158 -9.81 -9.60 19.38
CA LYS A 158 -9.31 -9.73 20.76
C LYS A 158 -9.04 -11.20 21.04
N VAL A 159 -8.01 -11.49 21.83
CA VAL A 159 -7.66 -12.87 22.20
C VAL A 159 -8.86 -13.52 22.88
N GLY A 160 -9.34 -14.64 22.32
CA GLY A 160 -10.48 -15.39 22.86
C GLY A 160 -11.87 -14.84 22.51
N SER A 161 -11.98 -13.83 21.65
CA SER A 161 -13.28 -13.33 21.16
C SER A 161 -13.71 -14.01 19.86
N GLU A 162 -15.02 -14.22 19.71
CA GLU A 162 -15.69 -14.63 18.47
C GLU A 162 -16.10 -13.43 17.60
N ASP A 163 -15.83 -12.19 18.05
CA ASP A 163 -16.16 -10.97 17.33
C ASP A 163 -15.44 -10.90 15.97
N VAL A 164 -16.16 -10.43 14.96
CA VAL A 164 -15.61 -10.19 13.62
C VAL A 164 -14.72 -8.95 13.66
N SER A 165 -13.47 -9.08 13.19
CA SER A 165 -12.52 -7.98 13.09
C SER A 165 -12.43 -7.38 11.69
N GLY A 166 -11.83 -6.19 11.59
CA GLY A 166 -11.60 -5.53 10.30
C GLY A 166 -10.76 -6.37 9.34
N CYS A 167 -9.76 -7.11 9.83
CA CYS A 167 -8.97 -8.03 9.01
C CYS A 167 -9.83 -9.18 8.44
N ASP A 168 -10.81 -9.69 9.21
CA ASP A 168 -11.69 -10.77 8.76
C ASP A 168 -12.61 -10.27 7.64
N ILE A 169 -13.23 -9.10 7.85
CA ILE A 169 -14.09 -8.47 6.84
C ILE A 169 -13.33 -8.23 5.55
N VAL A 170 -12.13 -7.65 5.61
CA VAL A 170 -11.32 -7.36 4.42
C VAL A 170 -10.88 -8.65 3.72
N ALA A 171 -10.56 -9.70 4.47
CA ALA A 171 -10.22 -11.00 3.88
C ALA A 171 -11.41 -11.62 3.12
N ASP A 172 -12.60 -11.60 3.71
CA ASP A 172 -13.82 -12.08 3.07
C ASP A 172 -14.18 -11.26 1.82
N VAL A 173 -14.14 -9.93 1.92
CA VAL A 173 -14.40 -9.03 0.78
C VAL A 173 -13.41 -9.28 -0.35
N PHE A 174 -12.10 -9.38 -0.03
CA PHE A 174 -11.08 -9.69 -1.03
C PHE A 174 -11.34 -11.04 -1.70
N TYR A 175 -11.71 -12.06 -0.92
CA TYR A 175 -12.05 -13.38 -1.45
C TYR A 175 -13.22 -13.30 -2.44
N TYR A 176 -14.28 -12.56 -2.11
CA TYR A 176 -15.43 -12.40 -3.01
C TYR A 176 -15.09 -11.63 -4.29
N ILE A 177 -14.25 -10.59 -4.19
CA ILE A 177 -13.79 -9.82 -5.34
C ILE A 177 -12.99 -10.72 -6.29
N VAL A 178 -12.03 -11.48 -5.76
CA VAL A 178 -11.21 -12.42 -6.54
C VAL A 178 -12.05 -13.55 -7.15
N ALA A 179 -13.02 -14.10 -6.40
CA ALA A 179 -13.92 -15.13 -6.90
C ALA A 179 -14.84 -14.64 -8.03
N SER A 180 -15.06 -13.31 -8.11
CA SER A 180 -15.88 -12.65 -9.14
C SER A 180 -15.05 -12.05 -10.28
N ASP A 181 -13.73 -12.28 -10.29
CA ASP A 181 -12.80 -11.82 -11.32
C ASP A 181 -12.65 -12.86 -12.43
N ASP A 182 -13.59 -12.83 -13.36
CA ASP A 182 -13.68 -13.69 -14.54
C ASP A 182 -12.50 -13.51 -15.52
N LYS A 183 -11.85 -12.35 -15.48
CA LYS A 183 -10.74 -11.99 -16.37
C LYS A 183 -9.36 -12.27 -15.77
N GLY A 184 -9.28 -12.66 -14.50
CA GLY A 184 -8.02 -12.92 -13.81
C GLY A 184 -7.10 -11.70 -13.69
N LEU A 185 -7.69 -10.50 -13.63
CA LEU A 185 -6.95 -9.24 -13.52
C LEU A 185 -6.39 -9.04 -12.10
N ILE A 186 -7.06 -9.56 -11.09
CA ILE A 186 -6.74 -9.39 -9.68
C ILE A 186 -5.76 -10.48 -9.25
N ARG A 187 -4.55 -10.05 -8.92
CA ARG A 187 -3.48 -10.98 -8.51
C ARG A 187 -3.73 -11.58 -7.14
N GLN A 188 -3.80 -12.91 -7.11
CA GLN A 188 -3.74 -13.66 -5.86
C GLN A 188 -2.35 -13.53 -5.17
N PRO A 189 -2.27 -13.70 -3.85
CA PRO A 189 -0.99 -13.75 -3.13
C PRO A 189 -0.05 -14.83 -3.65
N LYS A 190 1.26 -14.53 -3.65
CA LYS A 190 2.27 -15.57 -3.86
C LYS A 190 2.17 -16.57 -2.70
N GLY A 191 1.97 -17.86 -3.02
CA GLY A 191 1.99 -18.95 -2.03
C GLY A 191 0.65 -19.56 -1.63
N GLY A 192 -0.48 -19.18 -2.25
CA GLY A 192 -1.77 -19.84 -2.06
C GLY A 192 -2.94 -18.91 -1.76
N SER A 193 -4.02 -19.46 -1.18
CA SER A 193 -5.26 -18.75 -0.86
C SER A 193 -5.03 -17.60 0.15
N PHE A 194 -5.61 -16.43 -0.13
CA PHE A 194 -5.66 -15.33 0.84
C PHE A 194 -6.52 -15.74 2.05
N SER A 195 -6.02 -15.50 3.26
CA SER A 195 -6.69 -15.90 4.51
C SER A 195 -6.75 -14.73 5.50
N GLU A 196 -7.61 -14.84 6.50
CA GLU A 196 -7.65 -13.91 7.65
C GLU A 196 -6.27 -13.71 8.28
N LYS A 197 -5.51 -14.81 8.43
CA LYS A 197 -4.12 -14.79 8.92
C LYS A 197 -3.20 -13.98 8.00
N THR A 198 -3.35 -14.11 6.68
CA THR A 198 -2.58 -13.33 5.71
C THR A 198 -2.88 -11.85 5.84
N MET A 199 -4.16 -11.47 6.02
CA MET A 199 -4.55 -10.08 6.24
C MET A 199 -3.99 -9.54 7.57
N TYR A 200 -4.04 -10.35 8.64
CA TYR A 200 -3.41 -10.02 9.91
C TYR A 200 -1.90 -9.78 9.76
N ASP A 201 -1.19 -10.67 9.06
CA ASP A 201 0.26 -10.54 8.85
C ASP A 201 0.59 -9.28 8.02
N ILE A 202 -0.22 -8.94 7.02
CA ILE A 202 -0.12 -7.67 6.30
C ILE A 202 -0.31 -6.48 7.25
N TRP A 203 -1.35 -6.50 8.06
CA TRP A 203 -1.66 -5.41 8.97
C TRP A 203 -0.59 -5.22 10.04
N VAL A 204 -0.10 -6.30 10.64
CA VAL A 204 0.77 -6.26 11.83
C VAL A 204 2.25 -6.29 11.48
N LYS A 205 2.66 -7.16 10.55
CA LYS A 205 4.08 -7.50 10.33
C LYS A 205 4.69 -6.79 9.12
N ASN A 206 3.89 -6.30 8.18
CA ASN A 206 4.44 -5.59 7.02
C ASN A 206 5.06 -4.25 7.46
N SER A 207 6.37 -4.10 7.27
CA SER A 207 7.14 -2.94 7.69
C SER A 207 6.71 -1.64 7.00
N ARG A 208 6.24 -1.71 5.74
CA ARG A 208 5.74 -0.55 5.00
C ARG A 208 4.36 -0.11 5.49
N VAL A 209 3.46 -1.07 5.73
CA VAL A 209 2.17 -0.79 6.39
C VAL A 209 2.40 -0.21 7.78
N LYS A 210 3.40 -0.69 8.52
CA LYS A 210 3.80 -0.12 9.80
C LYS A 210 4.24 1.34 9.67
N ALA A 211 5.06 1.68 8.69
CA ALA A 211 5.47 3.06 8.43
C ALA A 211 4.27 3.96 8.07
N GLN A 212 3.37 3.50 7.19
CA GLN A 212 2.16 4.25 6.82
C GLN A 212 1.23 4.48 8.01
N LYS A 213 1.01 3.48 8.86
CA LYS A 213 0.21 3.63 10.08
C LYS A 213 0.75 4.75 10.97
N THR A 214 2.07 4.85 11.13
CA THR A 214 2.70 5.95 11.87
C THR A 214 2.38 7.31 11.24
N THR A 215 2.51 7.45 9.91
CA THR A 215 2.17 8.68 9.19
C THR A 215 0.68 9.04 9.29
N MET A 216 -0.19 8.04 9.35
CA MET A 216 -1.64 8.22 9.49
C MET A 216 -2.09 8.46 10.95
N GLY A 217 -1.16 8.58 11.91
CA GLY A 217 -1.47 8.78 13.33
C GLY A 217 -2.08 7.56 14.01
N VAL A 218 -1.91 6.37 13.43
CA VAL A 218 -2.45 5.10 13.92
C VAL A 218 -1.41 4.47 14.84
N TYR A 219 -1.41 4.86 16.11
CA TYR A 219 -0.63 4.16 17.12
C TYR A 219 -1.19 2.75 17.30
N LEU A 220 -0.29 1.77 17.30
CA LEU A 220 -0.60 0.38 17.60
C LEU A 220 -0.98 0.30 19.08
N ASP A 221 -2.27 0.27 19.38
CA ASP A 221 -2.75 -0.31 20.63
C ASP A 221 -2.51 -1.82 20.51
N LEU A 222 -1.32 -2.26 20.95
CA LEU A 222 -0.99 -3.66 21.19
C LEU A 222 -1.61 -4.09 22.51
#